data_AF-A0A1C0SBU5-F1
#
_entry.id   AF-A0A1C0SBU5-F1
#
_cell.length_a   1.000
_cell.length_b   1.000
_cell.length_c   1.000
_cell.angle_alpha   90.00
_cell.angle_beta   90.00
_cell.angle_gamma   90.00
#
_symmetry.space_group_name_H-M   'P 1'
#
loop_
_entity.id
_entity.type
_entity.pdbx_description
1 polymer ?
#
loop_
_entity_poly.entity_id
_entity_poly.type
_entity_poly.pdbx_seq_one_letter_code
_entity_poly.pdbx_strand_id
1 'polypeptide(L)'
;MLWLLLIAVVILAGAFYMRMNARAERDWDNPDAGSAMVEFGRAFPDEAIRALHSTADRKAIFLRLHDGKAGFIQSHGTHYVCHVIHPGKVRVNSSETGRGLIVHFPDFAYLDNDFEFQSAGEAAEVSLWLLGSFNPKSEFTPPAAAEPSHPAQATE
;
A
#
# COMPACT_ATOMS: atom_id res chain seq x y z
N MET A 1 33.46 3.94 -30.10
CA MET A 1 32.49 4.98 -29.69
C MET A 1 31.05 4.56 -30.02
N LEU A 2 30.68 4.32 -31.28
CA LEU A 2 29.31 3.91 -31.68
C LEU A 2 28.84 2.59 -31.01
N TRP A 3 29.71 1.59 -30.92
CA TRP A 3 29.40 0.31 -30.25
C TRP A 3 29.07 0.46 -28.77
N LEU A 4 29.76 1.37 -28.06
CA LEU A 4 29.49 1.63 -26.64
C LEU A 4 28.15 2.33 -26.44
N LEU A 5 27.78 3.24 -27.36
CA LEU A 5 26.46 3.88 -27.38
C LEU A 5 25.34 2.86 -27.61
N LEU A 6 25.53 1.92 -28.55
CA LEU A 6 24.57 0.86 -28.81
C LEU A 6 24.36 -0.05 -27.59
N ILE A 7 25.46 -0.48 -26.95
CA ILE A 7 25.40 -1.29 -25.73
C ILE A 7 24.69 -0.51 -24.61
N ALA A 8 25.00 0.77 -24.42
CA ALA A 8 24.36 1.60 -23.40
C ALA A 8 22.85 1.72 -23.61
N VAL A 9 22.39 1.89 -24.86
CA VAL A 9 20.95 1.95 -25.19
C VAL A 9 20.26 0.61 -24.91
N VAL A 10 20.89 -0.52 -25.25
CA VAL A 10 20.33 -1.85 -24.98
C VAL A 10 20.22 -2.12 -23.48
N ILE A 11 21.25 -1.76 -22.70
CA ILE A 11 21.22 -1.89 -21.23
C ILE A 11 20.13 -1.00 -20.63
N LEU A 12 20.00 0.25 -21.08
CA LEU A 12 18.97 1.17 -20.59
C LEU A 12 17.56 0.65 -20.90
N ALA A 13 17.34 0.14 -22.13
CA ALA A 13 16.08 -0.46 -22.53
C ALA A 13 15.77 -1.71 -21.71
N GLY A 14 16.76 -2.59 -21.48
CA GLY A 14 16.61 -3.78 -20.65
C GLY A 14 16.30 -3.47 -19.19
N ALA A 15 17.00 -2.49 -18.60
CA ALA A 15 16.73 -2.01 -17.24
C ALA A 15 15.33 -1.38 -17.12
N PHE A 16 14.91 -0.61 -18.13
CA PHE A 16 13.56 -0.05 -18.20
C PHE A 16 12.50 -1.16 -18.30
N TYR A 17 12.75 -2.17 -19.14
CA TYR A 17 11.86 -3.32 -19.31
C TYR A 17 11.75 -4.15 -18.04
N MET A 18 12.87 -4.46 -17.37
CA MET A 18 12.87 -5.16 -16.07
C MET A 18 12.12 -4.36 -15.00
N ARG A 19 12.33 -3.04 -14.93
CA ARG A 19 11.61 -2.17 -13.99
C ARG A 19 10.11 -2.14 -14.25
N MET A 20 9.70 -2.21 -15.51
CA MET A 20 8.28 -2.24 -15.91
C MET A 20 7.67 -3.62 -15.69
N ASN A 21 8.39 -4.69 -16.00
CA ASN A 21 7.94 -6.07 -15.80
C ASN A 21 7.80 -6.42 -14.32
N ALA A 22 8.70 -5.94 -13.45
CA ALA A 22 8.56 -6.08 -12.00
C ALA A 22 7.32 -5.35 -11.41
N ARG A 23 6.73 -4.41 -12.16
CA ARG A 23 5.43 -3.80 -11.83
C ARG A 23 4.28 -4.60 -12.44
N ALA A 24 4.44 -5.09 -13.68
CA ALA A 24 3.41 -5.83 -14.40
C ALA A 24 3.20 -7.26 -13.86
N GLU A 25 4.23 -7.97 -13.40
CA GLU A 25 4.08 -9.32 -12.81
C GLU A 25 3.17 -9.31 -11.57
N ARG A 26 3.06 -8.18 -10.87
CA ARG A 26 2.11 -8.01 -9.76
C ARG A 26 0.65 -7.95 -10.23
N ASP A 27 0.41 -7.45 -11.44
CA ASP A 27 -0.93 -7.31 -12.04
C ASP A 27 -1.38 -8.58 -12.77
N TRP A 28 -0.46 -9.37 -13.33
CA TRP A 28 -0.79 -10.55 -14.13
C TRP A 28 -1.16 -11.78 -13.29
N ASP A 29 -0.69 -11.88 -12.04
CA ASP A 29 -0.86 -13.09 -11.22
C ASP A 29 -2.23 -13.16 -10.52
N ASN A 30 -3.01 -12.06 -10.53
CA ASN A 30 -4.32 -12.03 -9.88
C ASN A 30 -5.35 -11.18 -10.67
N PRO A 31 -5.99 -11.72 -11.74
CA PRO A 31 -7.01 -11.01 -12.50
C PRO A 31 -8.20 -10.51 -11.65
N ASP A 32 -8.45 -11.14 -10.49
CA ASP A 32 -9.45 -10.69 -9.52
C ASP A 32 -8.99 -9.47 -8.69
N ALA A 33 -7.69 -9.27 -8.49
CA ALA A 33 -7.18 -8.11 -7.76
C ALA A 33 -7.49 -6.79 -8.45
N GLY A 34 -7.42 -6.75 -9.79
CA GLY A 34 -7.77 -5.57 -10.56
C GLY A 34 -9.25 -5.19 -10.38
N SER A 35 -10.14 -6.18 -10.44
CA SER A 35 -11.58 -6.00 -10.22
C SER A 35 -11.89 -5.56 -8.79
N ALA A 36 -11.23 -6.19 -7.80
CA ALA A 36 -11.32 -5.83 -6.39
C ALA A 36 -10.86 -4.39 -6.13
N MET A 37 -9.75 -3.95 -6.74
CA MET A 37 -9.27 -2.57 -6.65
C MET A 37 -10.28 -1.56 -7.19
N VAL A 38 -10.89 -1.85 -8.34
CA VAL A 38 -11.92 -0.98 -8.94
C VAL A 38 -13.13 -0.88 -8.01
N GLU A 39 -13.56 -2.00 -7.44
CA GLU A 39 -14.68 -2.03 -6.49
C GLU A 39 -14.36 -1.26 -5.20
N PHE A 40 -13.14 -1.39 -4.68
CA PHE A 40 -12.69 -0.61 -3.53
C PHE A 40 -12.67 0.89 -3.81
N GLY A 41 -12.10 1.31 -4.95
CA GLY A 41 -12.08 2.71 -5.35
C GLY A 41 -13.49 3.28 -5.59
N ARG A 42 -14.44 2.43 -6.01
CA ARG A 42 -15.86 2.82 -6.11
C ARG A 42 -16.51 3.01 -4.75
N ALA A 43 -16.17 2.18 -3.76
CA ALA A 43 -16.69 2.27 -2.39
C ALA A 43 -16.05 3.43 -1.60
N PHE A 44 -14.77 3.71 -1.82
CA PHE A 44 -13.98 4.73 -1.13
C PHE A 44 -13.23 5.62 -2.14
N PRO A 45 -13.92 6.52 -2.86
CA PRO A 45 -13.33 7.29 -3.97
C PRO A 45 -12.24 8.28 -3.52
N ASP A 46 -12.29 8.73 -2.27
CA ASP A 46 -11.32 9.68 -1.73
C ASP A 46 -10.03 9.00 -1.23
N GLU A 47 -10.01 7.65 -1.17
CA GLU A 47 -8.88 6.90 -0.63
C GLU A 47 -7.94 6.43 -1.74
N ALA A 48 -6.75 7.03 -1.83
CA ALA A 48 -5.75 6.65 -2.82
C ALA A 48 -4.93 5.42 -2.37
N ILE A 49 -4.92 4.37 -3.22
CA ILE A 49 -4.14 3.14 -3.02
C ILE A 49 -2.69 3.37 -3.43
N ARG A 50 -1.74 3.06 -2.53
CA ARG A 50 -0.29 3.17 -2.78
C ARG A 50 0.40 1.84 -3.02
N ALA A 51 -0.07 0.80 -2.36
CA ALA A 51 0.45 -0.55 -2.48
C ALA A 51 -0.65 -1.55 -2.13
N LEU A 52 -0.47 -2.81 -2.55
CA LEU A 52 -1.35 -3.90 -2.17
C LEU A 52 -0.53 -5.19 -2.05
N HIS A 53 -1.00 -6.10 -1.21
CA HIS A 53 -0.53 -7.47 -1.10
C HIS A 53 -1.73 -8.41 -1.04
N SER A 54 -1.73 -9.43 -1.90
CA SER A 54 -2.75 -10.48 -1.90
C SER A 54 -2.29 -11.63 -1.02
N THR A 55 -3.23 -12.31 -0.37
CA THR A 55 -2.93 -13.56 0.31
C THR A 55 -2.61 -14.67 -0.69
N ALA A 56 -1.89 -15.69 -0.24
CA ALA A 56 -1.47 -16.82 -1.06
C ALA A 56 -2.67 -17.60 -1.64
N ASP A 57 -3.79 -17.62 -0.92
CA ASP A 57 -5.05 -18.22 -1.36
C ASP A 57 -5.89 -17.30 -2.27
N ARG A 58 -5.45 -16.06 -2.48
CA ARG A 58 -6.08 -15.00 -3.30
C ARG A 58 -7.49 -14.61 -2.86
N LYS A 59 -7.91 -14.94 -1.64
CA LYS A 59 -9.24 -14.58 -1.12
C LYS A 59 -9.26 -13.23 -0.43
N ALA A 60 -8.12 -12.73 0.03
CA ALA A 60 -8.02 -11.45 0.69
C ALA A 60 -6.89 -10.59 0.11
N ILE A 61 -7.12 -9.28 0.11
CA ILE A 61 -6.17 -8.29 -0.38
C ILE A 61 -6.07 -7.20 0.66
N PHE A 62 -4.85 -6.95 1.12
CA PHE A 62 -4.54 -5.85 2.00
C PHE A 62 -3.99 -4.71 1.16
N LEU A 63 -4.52 -3.52 1.37
CA LEU A 63 -4.15 -2.31 0.66
C LEU A 63 -3.49 -1.34 1.62
N ARG A 64 -2.53 -0.61 1.12
CA ARG A 64 -1.96 0.54 1.79
C ARG A 64 -2.55 1.81 1.20
N LEU A 65 -3.19 2.61 2.04
CA LEU A 65 -3.78 3.87 1.64
C LEU A 65 -2.80 5.02 1.88
N HIS A 66 -3.14 6.19 1.33
CA HIS A 66 -2.20 7.31 1.24
C HIS A 66 -1.95 8.06 2.54
N ASP A 67 -2.85 7.96 3.49
CA ASP A 67 -2.90 8.68 4.76
C ASP A 67 -2.41 7.82 5.95
N GLY A 68 -1.82 6.66 5.66
CA GLY A 68 -1.37 5.71 6.66
C GLY A 68 -2.44 4.76 7.16
N LYS A 69 -3.67 4.82 6.63
CA LYS A 69 -4.68 3.77 6.81
C LYS A 69 -4.34 2.54 5.97
N ALA A 70 -4.94 1.42 6.34
CA ALA A 70 -4.93 0.20 5.56
C ALA A 70 -6.32 -0.03 4.97
N GLY A 71 -6.40 -0.51 3.74
CA GLY A 71 -7.61 -1.08 3.17
C GLY A 71 -7.58 -2.60 3.31
N PHE A 72 -8.76 -3.21 3.34
CA PHE A 72 -8.92 -4.65 3.30
C PHE A 72 -10.07 -4.99 2.36
N ILE A 73 -9.81 -5.93 1.47
CA ILE A 73 -10.81 -6.49 0.57
C ILE A 73 -10.81 -8.00 0.78
N GLN A 74 -12.00 -8.58 0.93
CA GLN A 74 -12.18 -10.01 0.94
C GLN A 74 -13.17 -10.43 -0.13
N SER A 75 -12.81 -11.46 -0.90
CA SER A 75 -13.71 -12.10 -1.85
C SER A 75 -14.64 -13.05 -1.11
N HIS A 76 -15.94 -12.86 -1.32
CA HIS A 76 -17.00 -13.73 -0.83
C HIS A 76 -17.80 -14.25 -2.03
N GLY A 77 -17.28 -15.30 -2.67
CA GLY A 77 -17.85 -15.87 -3.87
C GLY A 77 -17.77 -14.89 -5.04
N THR A 78 -18.91 -14.29 -5.42
CA THR A 78 -19.02 -13.34 -6.53
C THR A 78 -18.99 -11.87 -6.09
N HIS A 79 -18.91 -11.61 -4.79
CA HIS A 79 -18.94 -10.26 -4.22
C HIS A 79 -17.65 -9.94 -3.48
N TYR A 80 -17.27 -8.66 -3.49
CA TYR A 80 -16.16 -8.15 -2.70
C TYR A 80 -16.69 -7.36 -1.51
N VAL A 81 -16.13 -7.62 -0.34
CA VAL A 81 -16.37 -6.84 0.87
C VAL A 81 -15.16 -5.93 1.08
N CYS A 82 -15.39 -4.62 1.10
CA CYS A 82 -14.34 -3.61 1.21
C CYS A 82 -14.43 -2.87 2.54
N HIS A 83 -13.31 -2.76 3.25
CA HIS A 83 -13.22 -2.03 4.51
C HIS A 83 -11.96 -1.15 4.57
N VAL A 84 -12.09 -0.01 5.25
CA VAL A 84 -10.96 0.84 5.63
C VAL A 84 -10.66 0.60 7.11
N ILE A 85 -9.43 0.21 7.37
CA ILE A 85 -8.89 -0.08 8.68
C ILE A 85 -8.08 1.12 9.16
N HIS A 86 -8.46 1.62 10.33
CA HIS A 86 -7.69 2.65 11.01
C HIS A 86 -6.52 2.01 11.77
N PRO A 87 -5.33 2.61 11.72
CA PRO A 87 -4.15 2.06 12.39
C PRO A 87 -4.38 1.90 13.89
N GLY A 88 -3.87 0.81 14.45
CA GLY A 88 -3.93 0.53 15.90
C GLY A 88 -5.29 0.03 16.42
N LYS A 89 -6.32 -0.08 15.55
CA LYS A 89 -7.61 -0.68 15.93
C LYS A 89 -7.68 -2.19 15.73
N VAL A 90 -6.66 -2.80 15.13
CA VAL A 90 -6.63 -4.21 14.76
C VAL A 90 -5.50 -4.89 15.53
N ARG A 91 -5.75 -6.12 15.98
CA ARG A 91 -4.72 -6.94 16.62
C ARG A 91 -4.12 -7.86 15.56
N VAL A 92 -2.80 -7.90 15.48
CA VAL A 92 -2.07 -8.71 14.51
C VAL A 92 -1.05 -9.55 15.26
N ASN A 93 -1.07 -10.85 15.02
CA ASN A 93 -0.06 -11.79 15.47
C ASN A 93 0.56 -12.49 14.27
N SER A 94 1.82 -12.90 14.37
CA SER A 94 2.43 -13.75 13.34
C SER A 94 1.89 -15.16 13.44
N SER A 95 1.63 -15.80 12.29
CA SER A 95 1.31 -17.22 12.22
C SER A 95 2.55 -18.09 12.49
N GLU A 96 2.35 -19.37 12.80
CA GLU A 96 3.41 -20.32 13.12
C GLU A 96 4.40 -20.52 11.96
N THR A 97 3.95 -20.29 10.71
CA THR A 97 4.76 -20.41 9.49
C THR A 97 5.74 -19.26 9.30
N GLY A 98 5.55 -18.14 10.02
CA GLY A 98 6.30 -16.89 9.83
C GLY A 98 5.98 -16.15 8.52
N ARG A 99 5.08 -16.68 7.69
CA ARG A 99 4.59 -16.05 6.44
C ARG A 99 3.11 -15.70 6.50
N GLY A 100 2.42 -16.09 7.56
CA GLY A 100 1.04 -15.72 7.82
C GLY A 100 0.88 -14.66 8.90
N LEU A 101 -0.28 -14.00 8.89
CA LEU A 101 -0.74 -13.09 9.93
C LEU A 101 -2.11 -13.54 10.42
N ILE A 102 -2.20 -13.74 11.74
CA ILE A 102 -3.48 -13.91 12.43
C ILE A 102 -3.98 -12.52 12.77
N VAL A 103 -5.04 -12.09 12.10
CA VAL A 103 -5.58 -10.73 12.22
C VAL A 103 -6.97 -10.78 12.86
N HIS A 104 -7.14 -9.99 13.92
CA HIS A 104 -8.41 -9.82 14.62
C HIS A 104 -8.93 -8.40 14.47
N PHE A 105 -10.13 -8.27 13.93
CA PHE A 105 -10.84 -7.03 13.68
C PHE A 105 -11.93 -6.84 14.74
N PRO A 106 -11.73 -5.99 15.77
CA PRO A 106 -12.71 -5.83 16.86
C PRO A 106 -14.08 -5.37 16.37
N ASP A 107 -14.10 -4.51 15.34
CA ASP A 107 -15.32 -3.97 14.75
C ASP A 107 -15.95 -4.93 13.73
N PHE A 108 -15.20 -5.92 13.22
CA PHE A 108 -15.59 -6.80 12.13
C PHE A 108 -15.14 -8.25 12.36
N ALA A 109 -15.46 -8.82 13.53
CA ALA A 109 -14.93 -10.12 13.97
C ALA A 109 -15.22 -11.30 13.00
N TYR A 110 -16.22 -11.17 12.12
CA TYR A 110 -16.52 -12.16 11.09
C TYR A 110 -15.45 -12.24 9.98
N LEU A 111 -14.53 -11.27 9.91
CA LEU A 111 -13.40 -11.23 9.00
C LEU A 111 -12.11 -11.77 9.62
N ASP A 112 -12.13 -12.12 10.92
CA ASP A 112 -10.98 -12.66 11.63
C ASP A 112 -10.51 -13.95 10.96
N ASN A 113 -9.22 -14.03 10.63
CA ASN A 113 -8.65 -15.20 9.97
C ASN A 113 -7.12 -15.25 10.12
N ASP A 114 -6.55 -16.40 9.75
CA ASP A 114 -5.13 -16.54 9.43
C ASP A 114 -4.93 -16.28 7.93
N PHE A 115 -4.19 -15.23 7.63
CA PHE A 115 -3.90 -14.78 6.28
C PHE A 115 -2.46 -15.14 5.94
N GLU A 116 -2.29 -16.16 5.11
CA GLU A 116 -0.99 -16.57 4.57
C GLU A 116 -0.61 -15.74 3.34
N PHE A 117 0.66 -15.33 3.26
CA PHE A 117 1.23 -14.57 2.14
C PHE A 117 2.26 -15.39 1.36
N GLN A 118 2.65 -14.92 0.19
CA GLN A 118 3.65 -15.64 -0.63
C GLN A 118 5.01 -15.65 0.07
N SER A 119 5.34 -14.56 0.76
CA SER A 119 6.60 -14.42 1.49
C SER A 119 6.44 -13.80 2.88
N ALA A 120 7.41 -14.07 3.75
CA ALA A 120 7.49 -13.43 5.08
C ALA A 120 7.66 -11.91 4.99
N GLY A 121 8.27 -11.41 3.91
CA GLY A 121 8.43 -9.96 3.69
C GLY A 121 7.09 -9.26 3.46
N GLU A 122 6.20 -9.87 2.68
CA GLU A 122 4.84 -9.36 2.46
C GLU A 122 4.04 -9.34 3.76
N ALA A 123 4.08 -10.43 4.52
CA ALA A 123 3.43 -10.50 5.83
C ALA A 123 3.97 -9.42 6.78
N ALA A 124 5.28 -9.22 6.83
CA ALA A 124 5.87 -8.15 7.63
C ALA A 124 5.39 -6.76 7.17
N GLU A 125 5.36 -6.48 5.87
CA GLU A 125 4.86 -5.19 5.35
C GLU A 125 3.40 -4.95 5.71
N VAL A 126 2.51 -5.93 5.50
CA VAL A 126 1.09 -5.81 5.85
C VAL A 126 0.91 -5.58 7.35
N SER A 127 1.67 -6.28 8.19
CA SER A 127 1.62 -6.09 9.65
C SER A 127 1.93 -4.64 10.04
N LEU A 128 2.89 -4.00 9.36
CA LEU A 128 3.28 -2.62 9.63
C LEU A 128 2.20 -1.62 9.20
N TRP A 129 1.44 -1.93 8.14
CA TRP A 129 0.32 -1.10 7.70
C TRP A 129 -0.82 -1.16 8.72
N LEU A 130 -1.17 -2.36 9.19
CA LEU A 130 -2.26 -2.58 10.15
C LEU A 130 -1.96 -1.98 11.53
N LEU A 131 -0.72 -2.10 11.98
CA LEU A 131 -0.28 -1.53 13.27
C LEU A 131 -0.05 -0.01 13.21
N GLY A 132 -0.07 0.60 12.02
CA GLY A 132 0.20 2.03 11.85
C GLY A 132 1.67 2.42 12.02
N SER A 133 2.57 1.45 12.10
CA SER A 133 4.02 1.69 12.24
C SER A 133 4.64 2.22 10.94
N PHE A 134 3.99 2.05 9.79
CA PHE A 134 4.47 2.55 8.51
C PHE A 134 3.92 3.96 8.20
N ASN A 135 4.48 4.98 8.85
CA ASN A 135 4.20 6.37 8.51
C ASN A 135 5.32 6.91 7.59
N PRO A 136 5.15 6.98 6.26
CA PRO A 136 6.08 7.73 5.44
C PRO A 136 5.91 9.20 5.85
N LYS A 137 6.86 9.76 6.60
CA LYS A 137 6.91 11.20 6.88
C LYS A 137 6.61 11.95 5.58
N SER A 138 5.45 12.60 5.51
CA SER A 138 5.15 13.58 4.48
C SER A 138 6.05 14.78 4.76
N GLU A 139 7.29 14.72 4.29
CA GLU A 139 8.15 15.90 4.15
C GLU A 139 7.60 16.77 3.01
N PHE A 140 6.45 17.38 3.27
CA PHE A 140 6.08 18.62 2.63
C PHE A 140 5.38 19.47 3.68
N THR A 141 6.20 20.12 4.51
CA THR A 141 5.80 21.35 5.20
C THR A 141 5.93 22.46 4.18
N PRO A 142 4.83 23.06 3.67
CA PRO A 142 4.93 24.30 2.93
C PRO A 142 5.60 25.32 3.85
N PRO A 143 6.63 26.07 3.39
CA PRO A 143 7.23 27.09 4.22
C PRO A 143 6.12 28.03 4.68
N ALA A 144 5.97 28.13 6.01
CA ALA A 144 5.07 29.06 6.65
C ALA A 144 5.26 30.41 5.97
N ALA A 145 4.20 30.90 5.31
CA ALA A 145 4.16 32.21 4.71
C ALA A 145 4.63 33.20 5.79
N ALA A 146 5.79 33.82 5.54
CA ALA A 146 6.34 34.85 6.40
C ALA A 146 5.27 35.93 6.57
N GLU A 147 4.75 36.05 7.78
CA GLU A 147 3.95 37.19 8.21
C GLU A 147 4.73 38.48 7.90
N PRO A 148 4.14 39.44 7.18
CA PRO A 148 4.74 40.75 7.02
C PRO A 148 4.69 41.46 8.37
N SER A 149 5.82 41.47 9.07
CA SER A 149 6.03 42.28 10.26
C SER A 149 5.96 43.76 9.87
N HIS A 150 4.98 44.41 10.49
CA HIS A 150 4.72 45.85 10.52
C HIS A 150 6.02 46.66 10.78
N PRO A 151 6.37 47.70 10.00
CA PRO A 151 7.34 48.67 10.45
C PRO A 151 6.61 49.74 11.28
N ALA A 152 6.71 49.62 12.60
CA ALA A 152 6.51 50.76 13.48
C ALA A 152 7.88 51.30 13.91
N GLN A 153 8.01 52.63 13.74
CA GLN A 153 8.86 53.57 14.51
C GLN A 153 10.06 54.21 13.79
N ALA A 154 9.77 55.41 13.25
CA ALA A 154 10.41 56.71 13.47
C ALA A 154 11.84 56.80 14.06
N THR A 155 12.71 57.53 13.35
CA THR A 155 13.59 58.60 13.88
C THR A 155 14.28 59.33 12.72
N GLU A 156 13.89 60.58 12.46
CA GLU A 156 14.73 61.80 12.45
C GLU A 156 13.86 63.03 12.13
#